data_AF-K7P2R0-F1
#
_entry.id   AF-K7P2R0-F1
#
_cell.length_a   1.000
_cell.length_b   1.000
_cell.length_c   1.000
_cell.angle_alpha   90.00
_cell.angle_beta   90.00
_cell.angle_gamma   90.00
#
_symmetry.space_group_name_H-M   'P 1'
#
loop_
_entity.id
_entity.type
_entity.pdbx_description
1 polymer ?
#
loop_
_entity_poly.entity_id
_entity_poly.type
_entity_poly.pdbx_seq_one_letter_code
_entity_poly.pdbx_strand_id
1 'polypeptide(L)' 'SYFSSEWSFAQFHLPEEIRTVIAFGAQKNTILIVGTDGSFYKCSFDPLHGGEMVQQEFTKFVKPYEDEP' A
#
# COMPACT_ATOMS: atom_id res chain seq x y z
N SER A 1 -26.58 14.63 -12.46
CA SER A 1 -25.59 14.08 -11.50
C SER A 1 -24.36 13.71 -12.30
N TYR A 2 -23.29 14.47 -12.14
CA TYR A 2 -22.05 14.30 -12.91
C TYR A 2 -21.37 13.01 -12.44
N PHE A 3 -21.05 12.14 -13.39
CA PHE A 3 -20.40 10.84 -13.19
C PHE A 3 -19.02 11.09 -12.55
N SER A 4 -18.90 10.90 -11.23
CA SER A 4 -17.60 10.74 -10.60
C SER A 4 -17.10 9.35 -10.97
N SER A 5 -16.47 9.24 -12.15
CA SER A 5 -15.79 8.01 -12.51
C SER A 5 -14.68 7.80 -11.48
N GLU A 6 -14.84 6.83 -10.59
CA GLU A 6 -13.73 6.31 -9.81
C GLU A 6 -12.79 5.61 -10.79
N TRP A 7 -11.53 6.04 -10.85
CA TRP A 7 -10.56 5.53 -11.83
C TRP A 7 -9.89 4.21 -11.41
N SER A 8 -10.35 3.61 -10.32
CA SER A 8 -9.79 2.41 -9.74
C SER A 8 -10.87 1.53 -9.12
N PHE A 9 -10.75 0.21 -9.26
CA PHE A 9 -11.59 -0.76 -8.55
C PHE A 9 -11.33 -0.74 -7.04
N ALA A 10 -10.06 -0.68 -6.64
CA ALA A 10 -9.64 -0.58 -5.24
C ALA A 10 -8.39 0.30 -5.12
N GLN A 11 -8.22 0.97 -3.98
CA GLN A 11 -7.14 1.92 -3.75
C GLN A 11 -6.59 1.87 -2.32
N PHE A 12 -5.29 2.12 -2.17
CA PHE A 12 -4.62 2.27 -0.89
C PHE A 12 -3.79 3.55 -0.89
N HIS A 13 -4.01 4.43 0.09
CA HIS A 13 -3.24 5.66 0.24
C HIS A 13 -2.06 5.41 1.16
N LEU A 14 -0.85 5.65 0.66
CA LEU A 14 0.35 5.58 1.49
C LEU A 14 0.42 6.77 2.45
N PRO A 15 0.94 6.58 3.69
CA PRO A 15 1.08 7.67 4.64
C PRO A 15 2.10 8.74 4.21
N GLU A 16 3.08 8.35 3.41
CA GLU A 16 4.19 9.19 2.97
C GLU A 16 4.40 9.08 1.46
N GLU A 17 4.86 10.16 0.83
CA GLU A 17 5.26 10.16 -0.58
C GLU A 17 6.65 9.55 -0.71
N ILE A 18 6.68 8.24 -0.95
CA ILE A 18 7.91 7.45 -1.10
C ILE A 18 7.90 6.72 -2.45
N ARG A 19 9.08 6.48 -3.02
CA ARG A 19 9.19 5.61 -4.19
C ARG A 19 8.91 4.18 -3.76
N THR A 20 7.99 3.51 -4.46
CA THR A 20 7.56 2.16 -4.14
C THR A 20 7.62 1.22 -5.33
N VAL A 21 7.75 -0.07 -5.04
CA VAL A 21 7.48 -1.17 -5.96
C VAL A 21 6.31 -1.97 -5.40
N ILE A 22 5.38 -2.36 -6.27
CA ILE A 22 4.12 -3.01 -5.90
C ILE A 22 4.02 -4.37 -6.61
N ALA A 23 3.47 -5.37 -5.94
CA ALA A 23 3.24 -6.70 -6.49
C ALA A 23 1.97 -7.35 -5.92
N PHE A 24 1.46 -8.38 -6.60
CA PHE A 24 0.42 -9.24 -6.04
C PHE A 24 1.02 -10.20 -5.02
N GLY A 25 0.39 -10.30 -3.85
CA GLY A 25 0.76 -11.28 -2.82
C GLY A 25 0.31 -12.69 -3.19
N ALA A 26 0.92 -13.70 -2.56
CA ALA A 26 0.50 -15.09 -2.71
C ALA A 26 -0.89 -15.37 -2.08
N GLN A 27 -1.28 -14.57 -1.08
CA GLN A 27 -2.59 -14.62 -0.46
C GLN A 27 -3.63 -13.98 -1.38
N LYS A 28 -4.85 -14.54 -1.42
CA LYS A 28 -5.92 -13.99 -2.28
C LYS A 28 -6.20 -12.53 -1.94
N ASN A 29 -6.52 -11.76 -2.97
CA ASN A 29 -6.93 -10.35 -2.88
C ASN A 29 -5.94 -9.48 -2.10
N THR A 30 -4.64 -9.79 -2.20
CA THR A 30 -3.59 -9.14 -1.43
C THR A 30 -2.60 -8.46 -2.35
N ILE A 31 -2.21 -7.24 -1.99
CA ILE A 31 -1.16 -6.44 -2.62
C ILE A 31 -0.03 -6.26 -1.62
N LEU A 32 1.20 -6.37 -2.10
CA LEU A 32 2.42 -6.09 -1.37
C LEU A 32 3.03 -4.80 -1.90
N ILE A 33 3.44 -3.91 -0.99
CA ILE A 33 4.07 -2.63 -1.32
C ILE A 33 5.39 -2.57 -0.57
N VAL A 34 6.47 -2.27 -1.28
CA VAL A 34 7.82 -2.09 -0.72
C VAL A 34 8.31 -0.69 -1.06
N GLY A 35 8.62 0.11 -0.04
CA GLY A 35 9.14 1.45 -0.15
C GLY A 35 10.66 1.52 -0.12
N THR A 36 11.23 2.54 -0.78
CA THR A 36 12.69 2.77 -0.77
C THR A 36 13.25 3.15 0.61
N ASP A 37 12.39 3.57 1.54
CA ASP A 37 12.72 3.85 2.94
C ASP A 37 12.75 2.57 3.81
N GLY A 38 12.60 1.39 3.20
CA GLY A 38 12.54 0.11 3.88
C GLY A 38 11.17 -0.21 4.49
N SER A 39 10.14 0.58 4.19
CA SER A 39 8.76 0.25 4.55
C SER A 39 8.21 -0.91 3.73
N PHE A 40 7.42 -1.76 4.38
CA PHE A 40 6.67 -2.85 3.77
C PHE A 40 5.22 -2.78 4.24
N TYR A 41 4.31 -2.88 3.29
CA TYR A 41 2.87 -2.94 3.54
C TYR A 41 2.29 -4.18 2.87
N LYS A 42 1.41 -4.88 3.59
CA LYS A 42 0.51 -5.87 3.01
C LYS A 42 -0.90 -5.33 3.12
N CYS A 43 -1.59 -5.19 1.99
CA CYS A 43 -2.94 -4.66 1.93
C CYS A 43 -3.88 -5.69 1.29
N SER A 44 -5.09 -5.81 1.80
CA SER A 44 -6.15 -6.64 1.22
C SER A 44 -7.26 -5.78 0.63
N PHE A 45 -7.86 -6.22 -0.48
CA PHE A 45 -9.04 -5.57 -1.07
C PHE A 45 -10.28 -6.48 -1.06
N ASP A 46 -11.47 -5.88 -1.02
CA ASP A 46 -12.73 -6.61 -1.21
C ASP A 46 -12.87 -6.96 -2.70
N PRO A 47 -12.90 -8.24 -3.10
CA PRO A 47 -12.99 -8.64 -4.50
C PRO A 47 -14.39 -8.44 -5.11
N LEU A 48 -15.43 -8.20 -4.30
CA LEU A 48 -16.81 -7.97 -4.75
C LEU A 48 -17.11 -6.48 -4.87
N HIS A 49 -16.73 -5.70 -3.86
CA HIS A 49 -17.10 -4.29 -3.78
C HIS A 49 -15.94 -3.32 -4.04
N GLY A 50 -14.69 -3.80 -4.05
CA GLY A 50 -13.52 -2.95 -4.26
C GLY A 50 -13.36 -1.90 -3.15
N GLY A 51 -13.04 -0.67 -3.53
CA GLY A 51 -12.96 0.48 -2.64
C GLY A 51 -11.62 0.63 -1.89
N GLU A 52 -11.67 1.22 -0.69
CA GLU A 52 -10.49 1.41 0.13
C GLU A 52 -9.95 0.07 0.65
N MET A 53 -8.66 -0.16 0.41
CA MET A 53 -7.98 -1.37 0.83
C MET A 53 -7.65 -1.32 2.33
N VAL A 54 -7.63 -2.48 2.97
CA VAL A 54 -7.29 -2.62 4.39
C VAL A 54 -5.83 -3.02 4.55
N GLN A 55 -5.06 -2.25 5.32
CA GLN A 55 -3.70 -2.64 5.72
C GLN A 55 -3.76 -3.83 6.69
N GLN A 56 -3.16 -4.95 6.30
CA GLN A 56 -3.06 -6.17 7.10
C GLN A 56 -1.76 -6.22 7.90
N GLU A 57 -0.64 -5.81 7.30
CA GLU A 57 0.67 -5.76 7.96
C GLU A 57 1.43 -4.50 7.55
N PHE A 58 2.24 -4.00 8.48
CA PHE A 58 3.24 -2.98 8.24
C PHE A 58 4.53 -3.34 8.96
N THR A 59 5.66 -3.17 8.30
CA THR A 59 6.99 -3.35 8.89
C THR A 59 7.97 -2.39 8.25
N LYS A 60 8.83 -1.76 9.05
CA LYS A 60 9.92 -0.91 8.56
C LYS A 60 11.25 -1.57 8.88
N PHE A 61 11.95 -2.01 7.85
CA PHE A 61 13.18 -2.80 7.97
C PHE A 61 14.43 -1.94 8.16
N VAL A 62 14.39 -0.69 7.69
CA VAL A 62 15.52 0.25 7.78
C VAL A 62 15.17 1.27 8.85
N LYS A 63 16.04 1.39 9.86
CA LYS A 63 15.95 2.49 10.82
C LYS A 63 16.24 3.80 10.06
N PRO A 64 15.57 4.91 10.39
CA PRO A 64 16.06 6.20 9.93
C PRO A 64 17.54 6.30 10.30
N TYR A 65 18.35 6.83 9.39
CA TYR A 65 19.71 7.22 9.76
C TYR A 65 19.56 8.19 10.92
N GLU A 66 19.90 7.76 12.14
CA GLU A 66 20.24 8.71 13.18
C GLU A 66 21.44 9.45 12.60
N ASP A 67 21.32 10.77 12.41
CA ASP A 67 22.47 11.61 12.12
C ASP A 67 23.47 11.37 13.25
N GLU A 68 24.43 10.46 13.04
CA GLU A 68 25.58 10.33 13.95
C GLU A 68 26.27 11.71 13.93
N PRO A 69 26.38 12.40 15.08
CA PRO A 69 26.94 13.74 15.16
C PRO A 69 28.42 13.79 14.78
#